data_AF-A0A6J7J2Y4-F1
#
_entry.id   AF-A0A6J7J2Y4-F1
#
_cell.length_a   1.000
_cell.length_b   1.000
_cell.length_c   1.000
_cell.angle_alpha   90.00
_cell.angle_beta   90.00
_cell.angle_gamma   90.00
#
_symmetry.space_group_name_H-M   'P 1'
#
loop_
_entity.id
_entity.type
_entity.pdbx_description
1 polymer ?
#
loop_
_entity_poly.entity_id
_entity_poly.type
_entity_poly.pdbx_seq_one_letter_code
_entity_poly.pdbx_strand_id
1 'polypeptide(L)'
;MDEFTSWTWLGGETRWLANIPLMYQALSAPTAGREFVRAPQSGEDFLDSNRFAYWGSLLHLLTMHFGWQYPALGMRWWIDQGQPTDDDRFALIKQTWCADGQFDAFLAYLWAMPSRAWPDSQLGPGVPSPYAVSTRVPSDEPLAAREWIAQMDAKFFEEFRVGGLHLEGHIPFLMFPADSGSQDNSCELILDSLGGPRGTLIAENLREWYSYLHQSEVLQAPHSSGRSWRIDVVVKPVGYLGTYRRSRDTGRWFAGPHHHHIVGNYI
;
A
#
# COMPACT_ATOMS: atom_id res chain seq x y z
N MET A 1 6.60 21.36 22.31
CA MET A 1 5.88 21.17 21.03
C MET A 1 5.17 19.84 21.23
N ASP A 2 3.87 19.88 21.53
CA ASP A 2 3.14 18.74 22.08
C ASP A 2 3.00 17.62 21.05
N GLU A 3 3.31 16.41 21.48
CA GLU A 3 3.23 15.15 20.75
C GLU A 3 1.85 14.91 20.13
N PHE A 4 0.79 15.56 20.63
CA PHE A 4 -0.57 15.46 20.08
C PHE A 4 -0.80 16.25 18.78
N THR A 5 0.06 17.22 18.45
CA THR A 5 -0.11 18.08 17.25
C THR A 5 0.60 17.54 16.00
N SER A 6 1.51 16.57 16.13
CA SER A 6 2.19 15.95 14.98
C SER A 6 1.30 14.95 14.23
N TRP A 7 0.21 14.52 14.85
CA TRP A 7 -0.63 13.41 14.39
C TRP A 7 -1.85 13.86 13.56
N THR A 8 -2.27 15.10 13.63
CA THR A 8 -3.38 15.58 12.79
C THR A 8 -3.06 15.50 11.29
N TRP A 9 -1.77 15.60 10.91
CA TRP A 9 -1.28 15.55 9.52
C TRP A 9 -1.35 14.17 8.84
N LEU A 10 -1.61 13.08 9.58
CA LEU A 10 -1.79 11.74 9.00
C LEU A 10 -3.28 11.29 9.02
N GLY A 11 -4.23 12.19 9.33
CA GLY A 11 -5.66 11.88 9.24
C GLY A 11 -6.31 11.27 10.49
N GLY A 12 -5.70 11.38 11.67
CA GLY A 12 -6.37 11.15 12.96
C GLY A 12 -6.24 9.76 13.62
N GLU A 13 -5.79 8.71 12.91
CA GLU A 13 -5.50 7.38 13.49
C GLU A 13 -4.03 6.99 13.36
N THR A 14 -3.17 7.89 13.80
CA THR A 14 -1.80 8.07 13.28
C THR A 14 -0.76 7.04 13.62
N ARG A 15 -0.91 6.36 14.76
CA ARG A 15 0.13 5.47 15.26
C ARG A 15 0.31 4.23 14.39
N TRP A 16 -0.70 3.85 13.60
CA TRP A 16 -0.73 2.67 12.73
C TRP A 16 -0.13 2.94 11.34
N LEU A 17 0.03 4.20 10.98
CA LEU A 17 0.47 4.67 9.66
C LEU A 17 1.76 5.49 9.75
N ALA A 18 2.32 5.60 10.95
CA ALA A 18 3.45 6.46 11.29
C ALA A 18 4.71 6.19 10.45
N ASN A 19 4.86 4.99 9.90
CA ASN A 19 6.04 4.61 9.11
C ASN A 19 5.86 4.82 7.59
N ILE A 20 4.66 5.16 7.10
CA ILE A 20 4.45 5.44 5.66
C ILE A 20 5.30 6.63 5.18
N PRO A 21 5.40 7.75 5.92
CA PRO A 21 6.30 8.82 5.52
C PRO A 21 7.76 8.36 5.39
N LEU A 22 8.23 7.54 6.34
CA LEU A 22 9.59 7.00 6.33
C LEU A 22 9.81 6.07 5.14
N MET A 23 8.82 5.24 4.79
CA MET A 23 8.80 4.40 3.58
C MET A 23 9.05 5.24 2.32
N TYR A 24 8.29 6.31 2.10
CA TYR A 24 8.46 7.16 0.92
C TYR A 24 9.77 7.94 0.92
N GLN A 25 10.26 8.35 2.10
CA GLN A 25 11.57 8.97 2.22
C GLN A 25 12.71 8.00 1.88
N ALA A 26 12.61 6.73 2.28
CA ALA A 26 13.58 5.71 1.94
C ALA A 26 13.60 5.44 0.42
N LEU A 27 12.43 5.38 -0.22
CA LEU A 27 12.32 5.23 -1.67
C LEU A 27 12.83 6.45 -2.45
N SER A 28 12.68 7.65 -1.90
CA SER A 28 13.14 8.89 -2.54
C SER A 28 14.66 9.11 -2.41
N ALA A 29 15.31 8.39 -1.49
CA ALA A 29 16.75 8.48 -1.26
C ALA A 29 17.39 7.09 -0.97
N PRO A 30 17.38 6.14 -1.94
CA PRO A 30 17.79 4.75 -1.71
C PRO A 30 19.25 4.61 -1.22
N THR A 31 20.13 5.53 -1.61
CA THR A 31 21.56 5.50 -1.27
C THR A 31 21.87 6.19 0.07
N ALA A 32 20.89 6.79 0.74
CA ALA A 32 21.16 7.63 1.92
C ALA A 32 21.39 6.82 3.21
N GLY A 33 21.45 5.49 3.16
CA GLY A 33 21.81 4.63 4.29
C GLY A 33 20.94 4.85 5.53
N ARG A 34 19.67 5.24 5.35
CA ARG A 34 18.81 5.62 6.46
C ARG A 34 18.40 4.39 7.26
N GLU A 35 18.49 4.49 8.59
CA GLU A 35 17.79 3.55 9.47
C GLU A 35 16.29 3.63 9.15
N PHE A 36 15.79 2.53 8.61
CA PHE A 36 14.36 2.29 8.56
C PHE A 36 13.88 1.81 9.92
N VAL A 37 12.57 1.84 10.15
CA VAL A 37 12.01 1.58 11.48
C VAL A 37 12.39 0.19 12.00
N ARG A 38 12.68 0.11 13.30
CA ARG A 38 13.01 -1.15 13.98
C ARG A 38 11.86 -2.15 13.81
N ALA A 39 12.22 -3.36 13.40
CA ALA A 39 11.31 -4.48 13.41
C ALA A 39 10.68 -4.69 14.80
N PRO A 40 9.38 -5.02 14.88
CA PRO A 40 8.71 -5.34 16.14
C PRO A 40 9.42 -6.50 16.84
N GLN A 41 9.49 -6.46 18.17
CA GLN A 41 10.12 -7.52 18.96
C GLN A 41 9.09 -8.49 19.55
N SER A 42 9.53 -9.72 19.79
CA SER A 42 8.73 -10.70 20.53
C SER A 42 8.46 -10.18 21.95
N GLY A 43 7.22 -10.30 22.42
CA GLY A 43 6.79 -9.82 23.73
C GLY A 43 6.35 -8.35 23.79
N GLU A 44 6.50 -7.57 22.71
CA GLU A 44 5.83 -6.26 22.60
C GLU A 44 4.30 -6.43 22.65
N ASP A 45 3.61 -5.44 23.24
CA ASP A 45 2.15 -5.43 23.30
C ASP A 45 1.57 -5.59 21.89
N PHE A 46 0.57 -6.43 21.77
CA PHE A 46 -0.18 -6.61 20.54
C PHE A 46 -0.80 -5.29 20.05
N LEU A 47 -1.19 -4.41 20.97
CA LEU A 47 -1.71 -3.08 20.64
C LEU A 47 -0.62 -2.02 20.43
N ASP A 48 0.65 -2.42 20.41
CA ASP A 48 1.77 -1.52 20.14
C ASP A 48 1.66 -0.99 18.70
N SER A 49 1.54 0.33 18.62
CA SER A 49 1.58 1.13 17.41
C SER A 49 2.72 0.77 16.46
N ASN A 50 3.90 0.41 16.98
CA ASN A 50 5.06 0.16 16.13
C ASN A 50 4.83 -1.06 15.22
N ARG A 51 4.20 -2.12 15.73
CA ARG A 51 3.91 -3.33 14.95
C ARG A 51 3.02 -3.04 13.75
N PHE A 52 1.99 -2.24 13.97
CA PHE A 52 1.06 -1.87 12.92
C PHE A 52 1.65 -0.86 11.94
N ALA A 53 2.39 0.14 12.43
CA ALA A 53 3.12 1.06 11.56
C ALA A 53 4.10 0.31 10.65
N TYR A 54 4.81 -0.68 11.20
CA TYR A 54 5.79 -1.48 10.48
C TYR A 54 5.15 -2.26 9.32
N TRP A 55 4.18 -3.12 9.60
CA TRP A 55 3.53 -3.93 8.58
C TRP A 55 2.54 -3.14 7.71
N GLY A 56 1.91 -2.09 8.26
CA GLY A 56 1.02 -1.19 7.54
C GLY A 56 1.76 -0.42 6.44
N SER A 57 3.00 0.01 6.70
CA SER A 57 3.82 0.65 5.66
C SER A 57 4.19 -0.32 4.52
N LEU A 58 4.49 -1.59 4.83
CA LEU A 58 4.68 -2.61 3.79
C LEU A 58 3.40 -2.81 2.99
N LEU A 59 2.26 -3.02 3.65
CA LEU A 59 1.00 -3.24 2.95
C LEU A 59 0.61 -2.02 2.09
N HIS A 60 0.91 -0.81 2.55
CA HIS A 60 0.74 0.43 1.78
C HIS A 60 1.64 0.45 0.53
N LEU A 61 2.91 0.06 0.65
CA LEU A 61 3.83 -0.11 -0.49
C LEU A 61 3.22 -1.03 -1.55
N LEU A 62 2.73 -2.19 -1.12
CA LEU A 62 2.18 -3.21 -2.03
C LEU A 62 0.89 -2.74 -2.71
N THR A 63 -0.01 -2.12 -1.95
CA THR A 63 -1.37 -1.81 -2.43
C THR A 63 -1.47 -0.49 -3.17
N MET A 64 -0.73 0.55 -2.75
CA MET A 64 -0.81 1.89 -3.32
C MET A 64 0.36 2.17 -4.26
N HIS A 65 1.59 1.82 -3.90
CA HIS A 65 2.76 2.16 -4.73
C HIS A 65 2.99 1.15 -5.86
N PHE A 66 2.94 -0.16 -5.58
CA PHE A 66 2.87 -1.19 -6.63
C PHE A 66 1.49 -1.26 -7.29
N GLY A 67 0.45 -0.78 -6.60
CA GLY A 67 -0.92 -0.80 -7.10
C GLY A 67 -1.51 -2.21 -7.16
N TRP A 68 -1.07 -3.15 -6.32
CA TRP A 68 -1.54 -4.53 -6.33
C TRP A 68 -2.92 -4.67 -5.68
N GLN A 69 -3.84 -5.30 -6.40
CA GLN A 69 -5.09 -5.81 -5.85
C GLN A 69 -4.87 -7.10 -5.06
N TYR A 70 -3.86 -7.91 -5.41
CA TYR A 70 -3.54 -9.18 -4.78
C TYR A 70 -2.06 -9.19 -4.33
N PRO A 71 -1.73 -8.53 -3.19
CA PRO A 71 -0.36 -8.49 -2.69
C PRO A 71 0.29 -9.85 -2.49
N ALA A 72 -0.51 -10.85 -2.08
CA ALA A 72 -0.13 -12.25 -2.00
C ALA A 72 0.49 -12.79 -3.29
N LEU A 73 -0.14 -12.53 -4.44
CA LEU A 73 0.33 -12.99 -5.76
C LEU A 73 1.62 -12.27 -6.17
N GLY A 74 1.67 -10.94 -5.99
CA GLY A 74 2.85 -10.16 -6.32
C GLY A 74 4.07 -10.57 -5.48
N MET A 75 3.88 -10.85 -4.19
CA MET A 75 4.92 -11.37 -3.31
C MET A 75 5.35 -12.78 -3.69
N ARG A 76 4.41 -13.67 -4.03
CA ARG A 76 4.73 -15.02 -4.53
C ARG A 76 5.60 -14.95 -5.78
N TRP A 77 5.18 -14.18 -6.78
CA TRP A 77 5.94 -13.97 -8.01
C TRP A 77 7.37 -13.48 -7.70
N TRP A 78 7.51 -12.47 -6.84
CA TRP A 78 8.82 -11.91 -6.50
C TRP A 78 9.74 -12.95 -5.85
N ILE A 79 9.20 -13.78 -4.96
CA ILE A 79 9.93 -14.89 -4.32
C ILE A 79 10.35 -15.92 -5.38
N ASP A 80 9.43 -16.33 -6.26
CA ASP A 80 9.70 -17.30 -7.33
C ASP A 80 10.77 -16.81 -8.32
N GLN A 81 10.93 -15.49 -8.50
CA GLN A 81 12.01 -14.90 -9.29
C GLN A 81 13.36 -14.83 -8.55
N GLY A 82 13.47 -15.36 -7.33
CA GLY A 82 14.69 -15.29 -6.51
C GLY A 82 14.88 -13.95 -5.81
N GLN A 83 13.81 -13.19 -5.61
CA GLN A 83 13.79 -11.90 -4.91
C GLN A 83 14.78 -10.88 -5.49
N PRO A 84 14.66 -10.52 -6.79
CA PRO A 84 15.50 -9.52 -7.42
C PRO A 84 15.31 -8.14 -6.76
N THR A 85 16.36 -7.32 -6.78
CA THR A 85 16.41 -5.99 -6.11
C THR A 85 16.88 -4.88 -7.04
N ASP A 86 16.66 -5.04 -8.35
CA ASP A 86 16.93 -4.02 -9.36
C ASP A 86 15.93 -2.84 -9.30
N ASP A 87 14.77 -3.06 -8.68
CA ASP A 87 13.80 -2.02 -8.33
C ASP A 87 13.99 -1.61 -6.87
N ASP A 88 14.14 -0.31 -6.61
CA ASP A 88 14.37 0.24 -5.26
C ASP A 88 13.30 -0.18 -4.24
N ARG A 89 12.07 -0.46 -4.70
CA ARG A 89 11.00 -0.94 -3.82
C ARG A 89 11.24 -2.36 -3.37
N PHE A 90 11.68 -3.24 -4.25
CA PHE A 90 12.06 -4.60 -3.87
C PHE A 90 13.35 -4.62 -3.05
N ALA A 91 14.31 -3.74 -3.36
CA ALA A 91 15.49 -3.54 -2.53
C ALA A 91 15.10 -3.12 -1.11
N LEU A 92 14.18 -2.17 -0.95
CA LEU A 92 13.66 -1.75 0.35
C LEU A 92 12.92 -2.90 1.06
N ILE A 93 12.11 -3.67 0.33
CA ILE A 93 11.42 -4.85 0.90
C ILE A 93 12.45 -5.82 1.53
N LYS A 94 13.49 -6.14 0.76
CA LYS A 94 14.54 -7.08 1.17
C LYS A 94 15.39 -6.54 2.31
N GLN A 95 15.76 -5.27 2.27
CA GLN A 95 16.62 -4.64 3.28
C GLN A 95 15.92 -4.44 4.62
N THR A 96 14.61 -4.17 4.60
CA THR A 96 13.86 -3.87 5.82
C THR A 96 13.13 -5.10 6.33
N TRP A 97 12.12 -5.57 5.60
CA TRP A 97 11.18 -6.56 6.13
C TRP A 97 11.66 -8.00 5.96
N CYS A 98 12.60 -8.28 5.05
CA CYS A 98 13.25 -9.60 4.99
C CYS A 98 14.43 -9.72 5.96
N ALA A 99 15.09 -8.62 6.29
CA ALA A 99 16.33 -8.64 7.08
C ALA A 99 16.12 -9.03 8.55
N ASP A 100 14.89 -8.89 9.07
CA ASP A 100 14.55 -9.17 10.47
C ASP A 100 14.12 -10.62 10.74
N GLY A 101 14.00 -11.46 9.71
CA GLY A 101 13.56 -12.85 9.81
C GLY A 101 12.06 -13.04 10.07
N GLN A 102 11.26 -11.98 10.01
CA GLN A 102 9.81 -12.01 10.28
C GLN A 102 8.96 -11.95 9.00
N PHE A 103 9.58 -11.83 7.83
CA PHE A 103 8.87 -11.72 6.56
C PHE A 103 7.89 -12.87 6.29
N ASP A 104 8.28 -14.09 6.66
CA ASP A 104 7.42 -15.26 6.52
C ASP A 104 6.11 -15.08 7.29
N ALA A 105 6.13 -14.41 8.44
CA ALA A 105 4.92 -14.11 9.20
C ALA A 105 3.97 -13.19 8.42
N PHE A 106 4.52 -12.21 7.72
CA PHE A 106 3.74 -11.35 6.85
C PHE A 106 3.25 -12.06 5.58
N LEU A 107 4.00 -12.99 5.01
CA LEU A 107 3.50 -13.78 3.88
C LEU A 107 2.35 -14.71 4.32
N ALA A 108 2.48 -15.30 5.50
CA ALA A 108 1.42 -16.08 6.14
C ALA A 108 0.15 -15.26 6.33
N TYR A 109 0.30 -14.00 6.77
CA TYR A 109 -0.80 -13.05 6.84
C TYR A 109 -1.53 -12.95 5.50
N LEU A 110 -0.79 -12.61 4.45
CA LEU A 110 -1.34 -12.33 3.14
C LEU A 110 -2.06 -13.54 2.55
N TRP A 111 -1.58 -14.76 2.82
CA TRP A 111 -2.16 -15.99 2.28
C TRP A 111 -3.24 -16.62 3.16
N ALA A 112 -3.19 -16.43 4.48
CA ALA A 112 -4.18 -16.98 5.41
C ALA A 112 -5.42 -16.09 5.57
N MET A 113 -5.32 -14.80 5.29
CA MET A 113 -6.46 -13.89 5.42
C MET A 113 -7.55 -14.28 4.42
N PRO A 114 -8.74 -14.71 4.90
CA PRO A 114 -9.88 -14.91 4.03
C PRO A 114 -10.11 -13.61 3.28
N SER A 115 -10.54 -13.70 2.02
CA SER A 115 -11.04 -12.51 1.35
C SER A 115 -12.31 -12.05 2.06
N ARG A 116 -12.14 -11.29 3.13
CA ARG A 116 -13.03 -10.17 3.36
C ARG A 116 -12.72 -9.26 2.18
N ALA A 117 -13.35 -9.55 1.04
CA ALA A 117 -13.63 -8.52 0.06
C ALA A 117 -14.11 -7.36 0.93
N TRP A 118 -13.34 -6.27 0.94
CA TRP A 118 -13.76 -5.08 1.68
C TRP A 118 -15.24 -4.90 1.36
N PRO A 119 -16.08 -4.70 2.39
CA PRO A 119 -17.52 -4.70 2.20
C PRO A 119 -17.80 -3.90 0.94
N ASP A 120 -18.51 -4.53 0.03
CA ASP A 120 -19.07 -3.98 -1.20
C ASP A 120 -20.04 -2.80 -0.88
N SER A 121 -19.86 -2.08 0.23
CA SER A 121 -20.94 -1.47 1.00
C SER A 121 -20.65 -0.06 1.47
N GLN A 122 -19.89 0.72 0.69
CA GLN A 122 -20.32 2.10 0.46
C GLN A 122 -20.84 2.34 -0.96
N LEU A 123 -20.47 1.49 -1.94
CA LEU A 123 -20.92 1.61 -3.33
C LEU A 123 -22.11 0.72 -3.70
N GLY A 124 -22.50 -0.21 -2.81
CA GLY A 124 -23.61 -1.14 -3.02
C GLY A 124 -23.15 -2.49 -3.61
N PRO A 125 -23.91 -3.57 -3.35
CA PRO A 125 -23.54 -4.92 -3.80
C PRO A 125 -23.39 -4.99 -5.33
N GLY A 126 -22.25 -5.53 -5.80
CA GLY A 126 -21.98 -5.78 -7.22
C GLY A 126 -21.24 -4.66 -7.95
N VAL A 127 -20.77 -3.61 -7.27
CA VAL A 127 -19.90 -2.58 -7.87
C VAL A 127 -18.44 -2.91 -7.56
N PRO A 128 -17.63 -3.35 -8.54
CA PRO A 128 -16.21 -3.63 -8.31
C PRO A 128 -15.53 -2.37 -7.77
N SER A 129 -15.12 -2.40 -6.51
CA SER A 129 -14.37 -1.30 -5.93
C SER A 129 -13.03 -1.20 -6.67
N PRO A 130 -12.66 -0.05 -7.27
CA PRO A 130 -11.33 0.15 -7.83
C PRO A 130 -10.25 0.14 -6.73
N TYR A 131 -10.70 0.15 -5.47
CA TYR A 131 -9.92 0.03 -4.25
C TYR A 131 -9.91 -1.38 -3.69
N ALA A 132 -10.62 -2.34 -4.28
CA ALA A 132 -10.60 -3.72 -3.80
C ALA A 132 -9.15 -4.20 -3.75
N VAL A 133 -8.72 -4.70 -2.59
CA VAL A 133 -7.56 -5.55 -2.40
C VAL A 133 -8.17 -6.83 -1.89
N SER A 134 -7.79 -7.90 -2.54
CA SER A 134 -8.22 -9.22 -2.19
C SER A 134 -6.98 -9.99 -1.80
N THR A 135 -6.96 -10.48 -0.58
CA THR A 135 -6.03 -11.53 -0.15
C THR A 135 -6.45 -12.90 -0.69
N ARG A 136 -7.59 -13.01 -1.41
CA ARG A 136 -7.98 -14.24 -2.10
C ARG A 136 -6.93 -14.56 -3.15
N VAL A 137 -6.13 -15.57 -2.87
CA VAL A 137 -5.45 -16.30 -3.93
C VAL A 137 -6.55 -17.00 -4.75
N PRO A 138 -6.59 -16.84 -6.08
CA PRO A 138 -7.51 -17.58 -6.94
C PRO A 138 -7.41 -19.06 -6.64
N SER A 139 -8.53 -19.78 -6.72
CA SER A 139 -8.73 -21.13 -6.18
C SER A 139 -7.78 -22.23 -6.70
N ASP A 140 -6.87 -21.89 -7.61
CA ASP A 140 -6.09 -22.82 -8.41
C ASP A 140 -4.58 -22.78 -8.04
N GLU A 141 -4.19 -22.02 -7.01
CA GLU A 141 -2.82 -22.05 -6.49
C GLU A 141 -2.51 -23.25 -5.57
N PRO A 142 -1.23 -23.70 -5.55
CA PRO A 142 -0.87 -25.07 -5.26
C PRO A 142 -1.04 -25.44 -3.78
N LEU A 143 -1.26 -26.73 -3.56
CA LEU A 143 -1.18 -27.41 -2.27
C LEU A 143 -0.05 -26.89 -1.37
N ALA A 144 1.07 -26.45 -1.93
CA ALA A 144 2.23 -25.87 -1.24
C ALA A 144 1.95 -24.62 -0.39
N ALA A 145 1.09 -23.68 -0.81
CA ALA A 145 0.75 -22.52 0.03
C ALA A 145 -0.11 -22.94 1.23
N ARG A 146 -1.02 -23.89 1.02
CA ARG A 146 -1.86 -24.47 2.09
C ARG A 146 -1.04 -25.35 3.03
N GLU A 147 -0.10 -26.13 2.51
CA GLU A 147 0.84 -26.93 3.28
C GLU A 147 1.80 -26.06 4.08
N TRP A 148 2.28 -24.95 3.50
CA TRP A 148 3.12 -23.99 4.21
C TRP A 148 2.36 -23.28 5.33
N ILE A 149 1.12 -22.82 5.08
CA ILE A 149 0.22 -22.30 6.13
C ILE A 149 -0.08 -23.38 7.19
N ALA A 150 -0.25 -24.65 6.79
CA ALA A 150 -0.51 -25.75 7.71
C ALA A 150 0.75 -26.19 8.50
N GLN A 151 1.94 -25.96 7.96
CA GLN A 151 3.23 -26.17 8.62
C GLN A 151 3.60 -25.02 9.56
N MET A 152 3.03 -23.84 9.34
CA MET A 152 3.07 -22.76 10.33
C MET A 152 2.22 -23.16 11.53
N ASP A 153 2.92 -23.56 12.59
CA ASP A 153 2.35 -23.95 13.87
C ASP A 153 1.27 -22.95 14.34
N ALA A 154 0.21 -23.43 14.99
CA ALA A 154 -0.76 -22.56 15.68
C ALA A 154 -0.05 -21.58 16.63
N LYS A 155 1.08 -21.99 17.21
CA LYS A 155 1.98 -21.16 18.01
C LYS A 155 2.61 -20.01 17.23
N PHE A 156 2.90 -20.19 15.93
CA PHE A 156 3.40 -19.12 15.06
C PHE A 156 2.33 -18.04 14.85
N PHE A 157 1.08 -18.42 14.63
CA PHE A 157 -0.03 -17.47 14.56
C PHE A 157 -0.35 -16.82 15.92
N GLU A 158 -0.16 -17.51 17.05
CA GLU A 158 -0.32 -16.95 18.40
C GLU A 158 0.84 -16.06 18.86
N GLU A 159 2.08 -16.36 18.48
CA GLU A 159 3.30 -15.61 18.87
C GLU A 159 3.51 -14.39 17.96
N PHE A 160 3.28 -14.53 16.65
CA PHE A 160 3.39 -13.42 15.71
C PHE A 160 2.06 -12.66 15.54
N ARG A 161 0.93 -13.19 16.07
CA ARG A 161 -0.41 -12.59 16.08
C ARG A 161 -0.80 -11.90 14.78
N VAL A 162 -0.38 -12.53 13.69
CA VAL A 162 -0.60 -12.05 12.34
C VAL A 162 -2.10 -11.97 12.01
N GLY A 163 -2.88 -12.92 12.51
CA GLY A 163 -4.36 -12.90 12.48
C GLY A 163 -5.00 -11.78 13.32
N GLY A 164 -4.22 -10.91 13.94
CA GLY A 164 -4.66 -9.71 14.63
C GLY A 164 -3.99 -8.42 14.13
N LEU A 165 -3.26 -8.45 13.00
CA LEU A 165 -2.65 -7.22 12.49
C LEU A 165 -3.69 -6.16 12.08
N HIS A 166 -4.96 -6.53 11.86
CA HIS A 166 -6.08 -5.63 11.53
C HIS A 166 -5.75 -4.60 10.43
N LEU A 167 -4.72 -4.83 9.61
CA LEU A 167 -4.20 -3.86 8.65
C LEU A 167 -5.26 -3.58 7.59
N GLU A 168 -6.10 -4.57 7.31
CA GLU A 168 -7.25 -4.47 6.41
C GLU A 168 -8.30 -3.46 6.89
N GLY A 169 -8.40 -3.23 8.20
CA GLY A 169 -9.28 -2.22 8.78
C GLY A 169 -8.75 -0.80 8.60
N HIS A 170 -7.43 -0.63 8.45
CA HIS A 170 -6.79 0.68 8.43
C HIS A 170 -6.48 1.22 7.03
N ILE A 171 -6.36 0.37 6.02
CA ILE A 171 -6.22 0.82 4.62
C ILE A 171 -7.42 1.62 4.13
N PRO A 172 -8.68 1.21 4.40
CA PRO A 172 -9.86 2.02 4.10
C PRO A 172 -9.75 3.46 4.63
N PHE A 173 -9.17 3.72 5.80
CA PHE A 173 -9.04 5.09 6.32
C PHE A 173 -8.11 5.99 5.51
N LEU A 174 -7.17 5.42 4.76
CA LEU A 174 -6.31 6.15 3.83
C LEU A 174 -6.99 6.36 2.46
N MET A 175 -7.90 5.46 2.09
CA MET A 175 -8.53 5.44 0.77
C MET A 175 -9.88 6.16 0.73
N PHE A 176 -10.65 6.14 1.82
CA PHE A 176 -11.98 6.75 1.85
C PHE A 176 -11.94 8.13 2.50
N PRO A 177 -12.79 9.04 2.02
CA PRO A 177 -12.99 10.29 2.72
C PRO A 177 -13.50 10.03 4.12
N ALA A 178 -13.02 10.83 5.08
CA ALA A 178 -13.59 10.81 6.42
C ALA A 178 -15.08 11.19 6.34
N ASP A 179 -15.93 10.53 7.12
CA ASP A 179 -17.32 10.95 7.26
C ASP A 179 -17.37 12.42 7.68
N SER A 180 -17.75 13.28 6.73
CA SER A 180 -18.23 14.66 6.87
C SER A 180 -17.72 15.46 8.08
N GLY A 181 -16.69 16.30 7.88
CA GLY A 181 -16.46 17.44 8.80
C GLY A 181 -15.06 18.07 8.78
N SER A 182 -14.01 17.36 8.36
CA SER A 182 -12.66 17.94 8.34
C SER A 182 -12.40 18.73 7.06
N GLN A 183 -12.35 20.06 7.16
CA GLN A 183 -12.03 20.98 6.06
C GLN A 183 -10.57 20.86 5.55
N ASP A 184 -9.71 20.06 6.19
CA ASP A 184 -8.27 19.97 5.90
C ASP A 184 -7.86 18.83 4.95
N ASN A 185 -8.79 18.10 4.33
CA ASN A 185 -8.48 17.04 3.35
C ASN A 185 -8.55 17.57 1.90
N SER A 186 -7.84 18.64 1.59
CA SER A 186 -7.80 19.15 0.21
C SER A 186 -6.70 18.50 -0.61
N CYS A 187 -7.07 18.11 -1.83
CA CYS A 187 -6.17 17.72 -2.91
C CYS A 187 -6.28 18.74 -4.04
N GLU A 188 -5.15 19.26 -4.51
CA GLU A 188 -5.05 20.17 -5.65
C GLU A 188 -4.34 19.45 -6.81
N LEU A 189 -5.01 19.38 -7.96
CA LEU A 189 -4.44 18.82 -9.18
C LEU A 189 -4.04 19.96 -10.13
N ILE A 190 -2.74 20.06 -10.41
CA ILE A 190 -2.15 21.02 -11.34
C ILE A 190 -1.72 20.26 -12.59
N LEU A 191 -2.37 20.51 -13.73
CA LEU A 191 -2.02 19.87 -15.00
C LEU A 191 -0.94 20.66 -15.74
N ASP A 192 -0.08 19.95 -16.47
CA ASP A 192 0.96 20.56 -17.30
C ASP A 192 0.32 21.42 -18.40
N SER A 193 0.68 22.70 -18.43
CA SER A 193 0.17 23.68 -19.40
C SER A 193 0.63 23.41 -20.83
N LEU A 194 1.64 22.56 -21.03
CA LEU A 194 2.15 22.15 -22.33
C LEU A 194 1.31 21.07 -23.03
N GLY A 195 0.16 20.69 -22.45
CA GLY A 195 -0.83 19.79 -23.09
C GLY A 195 -0.41 18.32 -23.12
N GLY A 196 0.58 17.93 -22.33
CA GLY A 196 0.94 16.53 -22.11
C GLY A 196 0.05 15.86 -21.05
N PRO A 197 -0.03 14.51 -21.02
CA PRO A 197 -0.74 13.77 -19.98
C PRO A 197 0.07 13.75 -18.67
N ARG A 198 0.42 14.92 -18.15
CA ARG A 198 1.25 15.10 -16.95
C ARG A 198 0.64 16.12 -16.02
N GLY A 199 0.94 15.99 -14.74
CA GLY A 199 0.52 16.95 -13.73
C GLY A 199 1.07 16.59 -12.36
N THR A 200 0.74 17.41 -11.39
CA THR A 200 1.11 17.26 -9.99
C THR A 200 -0.14 17.28 -9.14
N LEU A 201 -0.30 16.26 -8.28
CA LEU A 201 -1.30 16.23 -7.23
C LEU A 201 -0.62 16.65 -5.92
N ILE A 202 -1.09 17.74 -5.32
CA ILE A 202 -0.65 18.22 -4.01
C ILE A 202 -1.75 17.93 -3.00
N ALA A 203 -1.47 17.13 -1.98
CA ALA A 203 -2.42 16.84 -0.90
C ALA A 203 -1.90 17.39 0.44
N GLU A 204 -2.80 17.89 1.27
CA GLU A 204 -2.47 18.39 2.61
C GLU A 204 -2.04 17.27 3.58
N ASN A 205 -2.51 16.04 3.36
CA ASN A 205 -2.23 14.89 4.22
C ASN A 205 -2.28 13.55 3.45
N LEU A 206 -1.94 12.45 4.12
CA LEU A 206 -1.91 11.11 3.52
C LEU A 206 -3.32 10.52 3.27
N ARG A 207 -4.38 11.17 3.74
CA ARG A 207 -5.74 10.73 3.48
C ARG A 207 -6.14 11.13 2.06
N GLU A 208 -6.94 10.29 1.40
CA GLU A 208 -7.68 10.61 0.17
C GLU A 208 -6.86 10.88 -1.10
N TRP A 209 -5.54 11.11 -1.03
CA TRP A 209 -4.74 11.37 -2.25
C TRP A 209 -4.87 10.25 -3.28
N TYR A 210 -4.91 8.99 -2.83
CA TYR A 210 -4.99 7.84 -3.72
C TYR A 210 -6.40 7.69 -4.30
N SER A 211 -7.45 7.96 -3.51
CA SER A 211 -8.82 7.96 -4.05
C SER A 211 -9.08 9.13 -4.98
N TYR A 212 -8.47 10.28 -4.75
CA TYR A 212 -8.52 11.40 -5.68
C TYR A 212 -8.06 10.98 -7.09
N LEU A 213 -6.96 10.22 -7.20
CA LEU A 213 -6.48 9.69 -8.50
C LEU A 213 -7.54 8.80 -9.19
N HIS A 214 -8.32 8.05 -8.42
CA HIS A 214 -9.36 7.16 -8.92
C HIS A 214 -10.70 7.86 -9.22
N GLN A 215 -11.01 8.95 -8.52
CA GLN A 215 -12.29 9.66 -8.63
C GLN A 215 -12.23 10.86 -9.58
N SER A 216 -11.05 11.42 -9.82
CA SER A 216 -10.88 12.59 -10.68
C SER A 216 -11.33 12.30 -12.12
N GLU A 217 -12.43 12.90 -12.55
CA GLU A 217 -13.00 12.72 -13.89
C GLU A 217 -11.98 13.05 -14.99
N VAL A 218 -11.17 14.09 -14.79
CA VAL A 218 -10.11 14.49 -15.72
C VAL A 218 -9.07 13.39 -15.89
N LEU A 219 -8.67 12.75 -14.79
CA LEU A 219 -7.69 11.67 -14.82
C LEU A 219 -8.30 10.33 -15.29
N GLN A 220 -9.62 10.17 -15.19
CA GLN A 220 -10.34 9.02 -15.73
C GLN A 220 -10.50 9.09 -17.25
N ALA A 221 -10.59 10.30 -17.81
CA ALA A 221 -10.72 10.50 -19.25
C ALA A 221 -9.43 10.12 -20.00
N PRO A 222 -9.53 9.42 -21.16
CA PRO A 222 -8.39 9.22 -22.04
C PRO A 222 -7.80 10.55 -22.48
N HIS A 223 -6.50 10.73 -22.33
CA HIS A 223 -5.83 11.91 -22.85
C HIS A 223 -5.81 11.89 -24.39
N SER A 224 -5.94 13.05 -25.04
CA SER A 224 -6.02 13.20 -26.50
C SER A 224 -4.84 12.58 -27.27
N SER A 225 -3.65 12.57 -26.65
CA SER A 225 -2.45 11.94 -27.20
C SER A 225 -2.47 10.40 -27.18
N GLY A 226 -3.51 9.78 -26.62
CA GLY A 226 -3.61 8.33 -26.48
C GLY A 226 -2.59 7.73 -25.52
N ARG A 227 -1.97 8.52 -24.64
CA ARG A 227 -1.02 8.10 -23.59
C ARG A 227 -1.70 8.18 -22.21
N SER A 228 -1.31 7.32 -21.27
CA SER A 228 -1.83 7.39 -19.89
C SER A 228 -1.27 8.61 -19.14
N TRP A 229 -2.08 9.18 -18.25
CA TRP A 229 -1.66 10.21 -17.30
C TRP A 229 -0.47 9.77 -16.45
N ARG A 230 0.44 10.72 -16.18
CA ARG A 230 1.55 10.60 -15.24
C ARG A 230 1.45 11.73 -14.22
N ILE A 231 1.14 11.40 -12.99
CA ILE A 231 0.86 12.36 -11.93
C ILE A 231 1.93 12.25 -10.87
N ASP A 232 2.70 13.31 -10.68
CA ASP A 232 3.61 13.43 -9.55
C ASP A 232 2.77 13.70 -8.31
N VAL A 233 2.89 12.85 -7.29
CA VAL A 233 2.11 13.01 -6.06
C VAL A 233 3.01 13.57 -4.98
N VAL A 234 2.56 14.67 -4.36
CA VAL A 234 3.23 15.32 -3.25
C VAL A 234 2.22 15.44 -2.10
N VAL A 235 2.56 14.88 -0.96
CA VAL A 235 1.79 15.04 0.27
C VAL A 235 2.59 15.94 1.20
N LYS A 236 2.09 17.14 1.53
CA LYS A 236 2.87 18.18 2.22
C LYS A 236 3.66 17.69 3.44
N PRO A 237 3.10 16.93 4.40
CA PRO A 237 3.85 16.44 5.56
C PRO A 237 4.86 15.33 5.25
N VAL A 238 4.83 14.73 4.05
CA VAL A 238 5.67 13.58 3.67
C VAL A 238 6.71 13.97 2.62
N GLY A 239 6.32 14.79 1.66
CA GLY A 239 7.07 15.10 0.46
C GLY A 239 6.56 14.33 -0.76
N TYR A 240 7.47 14.08 -1.69
CA TYR A 240 7.19 13.39 -2.95
C TYR A 240 6.95 11.89 -2.72
N LEU A 241 5.82 11.38 -3.20
CA LEU A 241 5.43 9.98 -3.07
C LEU A 241 5.78 9.14 -4.31
N GLY A 242 6.11 9.78 -5.43
CA GLY A 242 6.35 9.11 -6.71
C GLY A 242 5.51 9.65 -7.87
N THR A 243 5.84 9.21 -9.08
CA THR A 243 5.05 9.46 -10.29
C THR A 243 4.11 8.28 -10.52
N TYR A 244 2.82 8.53 -10.38
CA TYR A 244 1.78 7.54 -10.57
C TYR A 244 1.24 7.57 -11.99
N ARG A 245 0.89 6.39 -12.52
CA ARG A 245 0.13 6.28 -13.76
C ARG A 245 -0.98 5.26 -13.63
N ARG A 246 -2.06 5.49 -14.37
CA ARG A 246 -3.15 4.53 -14.50
C ARG A 246 -2.79 3.43 -15.48
N SER A 247 -2.85 2.19 -15.02
CA SER A 247 -2.76 0.99 -15.85
C SER A 247 -4.01 0.86 -16.71
N ARG A 248 -3.84 0.52 -17.99
CA ARG A 248 -4.98 0.26 -18.89
C ARG A 248 -5.60 -1.10 -18.66
N ASP A 249 -4.80 -2.06 -18.21
CA ASP A 249 -5.23 -3.44 -18.06
C ASP A 249 -6.00 -3.65 -16.76
N THR A 250 -5.60 -2.94 -15.70
CA THR A 250 -6.17 -3.11 -14.35
C THR A 250 -7.02 -1.92 -13.92
N GLY A 251 -6.91 -0.77 -14.61
CA GLY A 251 -7.56 0.48 -14.21
C GLY A 251 -6.99 1.13 -12.94
N ARG A 252 -5.98 0.51 -12.29
CA ARG A 252 -5.37 0.97 -11.02
C ARG A 252 -4.21 1.92 -11.24
N TRP A 253 -3.94 2.74 -10.23
CA TRP A 253 -2.78 3.63 -10.20
C TRP A 253 -1.58 2.94 -9.56
N PHE A 254 -0.39 3.22 -10.09
CA PHE A 254 0.84 2.67 -9.56
C PHE A 254 2.04 3.52 -9.99
N ALA A 255 3.15 3.39 -9.26
CA ALA A 255 4.43 3.97 -9.61
C ALA A 255 5.46 2.89 -9.97
N GLY A 256 6.55 3.25 -10.66
CA GLY A 256 7.58 2.31 -11.13
C GLY A 256 7.18 1.50 -12.38
N PRO A 257 7.92 0.45 -12.79
CA PRO A 257 7.65 -0.30 -14.02
C PRO A 257 6.30 -1.03 -14.04
N HIS A 258 5.68 -1.15 -15.21
CA HIS A 258 4.34 -1.74 -15.36
C HIS A 258 4.34 -3.26 -15.19
N HIS A 259 5.43 -3.94 -15.57
CA HIS A 259 5.56 -5.38 -15.34
C HIS A 259 5.59 -5.72 -13.83
N HIS A 260 6.14 -4.86 -12.97
CA HIS A 260 6.06 -5.02 -11.52
C HIS A 260 4.66 -4.76 -10.96
N HIS A 261 3.85 -3.93 -11.61
CA HIS A 261 2.46 -3.71 -11.22
C HIS A 261 1.57 -4.91 -11.58
N ILE A 262 1.85 -5.57 -12.70
CA ILE A 262 0.98 -6.58 -13.29
C ILE A 262 0.87 -7.85 -12.45
N VAL A 263 1.96 -8.24 -11.80
CA VAL A 263 2.09 -9.54 -11.11
C VAL A 263 1.19 -9.69 -9.89
N GLY A 264 0.74 -8.58 -9.30
CA GLY A 264 -0.22 -8.58 -8.19
C GLY A 264 -1.64 -8.22 -8.60
N ASN A 265 -2.00 -8.29 -9.88
CA ASN A 265 -3.33 -7.90 -10.38
C ASN A 265 -3.98 -8.89 -11.35
N TYR A 266 -3.28 -9.93 -11.80
CA TYR A 266 -3.79 -10.90 -12.77
C TYR A 266 -4.23 -12.18 -12.06
N ILE A 267 -5.32 -12.76 -12.57
CA ILE A 267 -5.78 -14.13 -12.36
C ILE A 267 -5.79 -14.79 -13.73
#